data_AF-A0A6P6SFZ9-F1
#
_entry.id   AF-A0A6P6SFZ9-F1
#
_cell.length_a   1.000
_cell.length_b   1.000
_cell.length_c   1.000
_cell.angle_alpha   90.00
_cell.angle_beta   90.00
_cell.angle_gamma   90.00
#
_symmetry.space_group_name_H-M   'P 1'
#
loop_
_entity.id
_entity.type
_entity.pdbx_description
1 polymer ?
#
loop_
_entity_poly.entity_id
_entity_poly.type
_entity_poly.pdbx_seq_one_letter_code
_entity_poly.pdbx_strand_id
1 'polypeptide(L)'
;MVLCRPCPLNATVDGIDFRIQSESNQSLDVLAQALSAYSTPDRKVYLSAAPLCQIPDYYLDTAIKTGVFDYVWVQFFGDPSCEYSPESPSPLIRSWIAWSCYLDKYNTTLFLGLTGDSDDDGYIPCVPLVSEILLFVEWFPKYGGIMMLQGKYYCLLLNHSSEKIRSYVNSDVMAYGRKSMNKFQAI
;
A
#
# COMPACT_ATOMS: atom_id res chain seq x y z
N MET A 1 9.09 2.33 -2.52
CA MET A 1 9.38 1.11 -1.77
C MET A 1 9.22 -0.05 -2.74
N VAL A 2 10.33 -0.67 -3.14
CA VAL A 2 10.31 -1.78 -4.09
C VAL A 2 10.17 -3.08 -3.29
N LEU A 3 8.99 -3.68 -3.33
CA LEU A 3 8.77 -5.06 -2.88
C LEU A 3 9.20 -6.00 -3.99
N CYS A 4 10.32 -6.71 -3.81
CA CYS A 4 10.83 -7.67 -4.79
C CYS A 4 10.55 -9.11 -4.34
N ARG A 5 10.04 -9.94 -5.28
CA ARG A 5 10.11 -11.41 -5.21
C ARG A 5 10.27 -12.01 -6.62
N PRO A 6 11.30 -12.85 -6.89
CA PRO A 6 12.57 -12.98 -6.19
C PRO A 6 13.48 -11.79 -6.55
N CYS A 7 14.12 -11.19 -5.53
CA CYS A 7 15.28 -10.33 -5.74
C CYS A 7 16.36 -11.10 -6.52
N PRO A 8 17.02 -10.50 -7.54
CA PRO A 8 18.31 -10.99 -7.99
C PRO A 8 19.25 -11.14 -6.79
N LEU A 9 20.17 -12.12 -6.82
CA LEU A 9 21.01 -12.51 -5.67
C LEU A 9 21.87 -11.39 -5.03
N ASN A 10 21.89 -10.18 -5.58
CA ASN A 10 22.59 -9.00 -5.07
C ASN A 10 21.70 -7.73 -5.00
N ALA A 11 20.37 -7.87 -4.96
CA ALA A 11 19.51 -6.71 -4.85
C ALA A 11 19.44 -6.20 -3.41
N THR A 12 19.78 -4.93 -3.25
CA THR A 12 19.61 -4.18 -2.02
C THR A 12 18.20 -3.59 -2.01
N VAL A 13 17.41 -3.87 -0.96
CA VAL A 13 16.09 -3.28 -0.76
C VAL A 13 16.16 -2.04 0.12
N ASP A 14 15.26 -1.08 -0.13
CA ASP A 14 15.16 0.16 0.65
C ASP A 14 14.44 -0.05 2.00
N GLY A 15 13.66 -1.13 2.12
CA GLY A 15 12.81 -1.33 3.28
C GLY A 15 11.99 -2.61 3.24
N ILE A 16 11.14 -2.78 4.26
CA ILE A 16 10.32 -3.98 4.48
C ILE A 16 8.87 -3.55 4.73
N ASP A 17 7.94 -4.22 4.05
CA ASP A 17 6.50 -4.07 4.28
C ASP A 17 5.93 -5.21 5.12
N PHE A 18 5.08 -4.85 6.08
CA PHE A 18 4.35 -5.78 6.92
C PHE A 18 2.94 -5.93 6.35
N ARG A 19 2.77 -6.89 5.43
CA ARG A 19 1.47 -7.34 4.94
C ARG A 19 1.14 -8.72 5.54
N ILE A 20 0.70 -8.70 6.79
CA ILE A 20 0.43 -9.91 7.59
C ILE A 20 -1.07 -9.96 7.88
N GLN A 21 -1.72 -11.04 7.46
CA GLN A 21 -3.18 -11.21 7.53
C GLN A 21 -3.57 -12.61 8.02
N SER A 22 -2.61 -13.39 8.50
CA SER A 22 -2.80 -14.76 8.94
C SER A 22 -1.78 -15.14 10.00
N GLU A 23 -2.05 -16.24 10.70
CA GLU A 23 -1.16 -16.89 11.68
C GLU A 23 -1.16 -16.25 13.08
N SER A 24 -0.32 -15.24 13.31
CA SER A 24 -0.05 -14.71 14.65
C SER A 24 0.26 -13.22 14.59
N ASN A 25 -0.15 -12.51 15.64
CA ASN A 25 0.15 -11.09 15.87
C ASN A 25 1.27 -10.87 16.91
N GLN A 26 1.93 -11.96 17.31
CA GLN A 26 2.96 -11.92 18.35
C GLN A 26 4.30 -11.38 17.81
N SER A 27 4.95 -10.55 18.62
CA SER A 27 6.35 -10.09 18.41
C SER A 27 6.60 -9.25 17.14
N LEU A 28 5.57 -8.80 16.44
CA LEU A 28 5.72 -7.92 15.27
C LEU A 28 6.23 -6.52 15.67
N ASP A 29 5.92 -6.09 16.89
CA ASP A 29 6.49 -4.90 17.53
C ASP A 29 8.01 -5.04 17.73
N VAL A 30 8.46 -6.17 18.28
CA VAL A 30 9.89 -6.48 18.47
C VAL A 30 10.61 -6.53 17.13
N LEU A 31 10.01 -7.19 16.13
CA LEU A 31 10.56 -7.26 14.78
C LEU A 31 10.67 -5.87 14.15
N ALA A 32 9.62 -5.04 14.23
CA ALA A 32 9.62 -3.69 13.66
C ALA A 32 10.71 -2.81 14.30
N GLN A 33 10.85 -2.85 15.63
CA GLN A 33 11.91 -2.12 16.33
C GLN A 33 13.30 -2.61 15.93
N ALA A 34 13.51 -3.92 15.88
CA ALA A 34 14.79 -4.50 15.49
C ALA A 34 15.18 -4.09 14.06
N LEU A 35 14.24 -4.13 13.11
CA LEU A 35 14.46 -3.70 11.73
C LEU A 35 14.77 -2.20 11.63
N SER A 36 14.03 -1.37 12.36
CA SER A 36 14.26 0.08 12.40
C SER A 36 15.68 0.42 12.89
N ALA A 37 16.16 -0.32 13.90
CA ALA A 37 17.49 -0.16 14.49
C ALA A 37 18.66 -0.48 13.54
N TYR A 38 18.42 -1.12 12.39
CA TYR A 38 19.44 -1.30 11.35
C TYR A 38 19.70 -0.03 10.52
N SER A 39 18.91 1.03 10.71
CA SER A 39 19.17 2.32 10.06
C SER A 39 20.49 2.92 10.53
N THR A 40 21.32 3.37 9.59
CA THR A 40 22.56 4.10 9.84
C THR A 40 22.43 5.55 9.33
N PRO A 41 23.37 6.45 9.68
CA PRO A 41 23.37 7.82 9.14
C PRO A 41 23.38 7.88 7.61
N ASP A 42 24.01 6.89 6.96
CA ASP A 42 24.16 6.82 5.51
C ASP A 42 23.05 6.02 4.82
N ARG A 43 22.28 5.23 5.58
CA ARG A 43 21.22 4.37 5.03
C ARG A 43 20.07 4.18 6.00
N LYS A 44 18.92 4.73 5.64
CA LYS A 44 17.65 4.46 6.31
C LYS A 44 17.04 3.14 5.85
N VAL A 45 16.51 2.36 6.79
CA VAL A 45 15.63 1.22 6.49
C VAL A 45 14.18 1.71 6.60
N TYR A 46 13.47 1.75 5.48
CA TYR A 46 12.07 2.16 5.48
C TYR A 46 11.18 1.01 5.96
N LEU A 47 10.19 1.33 6.80
CA LEU A 47 9.20 0.36 7.25
C LEU A 47 7.81 0.80 6.85
N SER A 48 7.04 -0.13 6.31
CA SER A 48 5.64 0.08 5.98
C SER A 48 4.75 -1.04 6.52
N ALA A 49 3.48 -0.74 6.74
CA ALA A 49 2.48 -1.71 7.15
C ALA A 49 1.22 -1.61 6.28
N ALA A 50 0.61 -2.78 6.01
CA ALA A 50 -0.64 -2.92 5.27
C ALA A 50 -1.76 -3.47 6.17
N PRO A 51 -2.26 -2.70 7.16
CA PRO A 51 -3.38 -3.14 7.99
C PRO A 51 -4.67 -3.22 7.18
N LEU A 52 -5.65 -3.93 7.73
CA LEU A 52 -7.06 -3.87 7.35
C LEU A 52 -7.65 -2.52 7.73
N CYS A 53 -8.81 -2.16 7.17
CA CYS A 53 -9.45 -0.87 7.45
C CYS A 53 -10.11 -0.76 8.83
N GLN A 54 -10.21 -1.85 9.60
CA GLN A 54 -10.69 -1.81 10.98
C GLN A 54 -9.60 -1.34 11.95
N ILE A 55 -10.01 -0.58 12.98
CA ILE A 55 -9.13 -0.14 14.07
C ILE A 55 -9.64 -0.73 15.39
N PRO A 56 -8.77 -1.32 16.23
CA PRO A 56 -7.37 -1.65 15.93
C PRO A 56 -7.28 -2.77 14.89
N ASP A 57 -6.24 -2.75 14.06
CA ASP A 57 -5.93 -3.88 13.20
C ASP A 57 -5.50 -5.10 14.05
N TYR A 58 -6.11 -6.26 13.82
CA TYR A 58 -5.88 -7.44 14.65
C TYR A 58 -4.42 -7.93 14.65
N TYR A 59 -3.73 -7.80 13.51
CA TYR A 59 -2.39 -8.35 13.30
C TYR A 59 -1.29 -7.33 13.61
N LEU A 60 -1.47 -6.10 13.16
CA LEU A 60 -0.42 -5.09 13.05
C LEU A 60 -0.54 -3.96 14.08
N ASP A 61 -1.61 -3.89 14.88
CA ASP A 61 -1.78 -2.80 15.86
C ASP A 61 -0.62 -2.69 16.85
N THR A 62 -0.10 -3.81 17.36
CA THR A 62 1.06 -3.83 18.27
C THR A 62 2.32 -3.26 17.59
N ALA A 63 2.56 -3.64 16.34
CA ALA A 63 3.68 -3.16 15.55
C ALA A 63 3.52 -1.67 15.22
N ILE A 64 2.36 -1.24 14.74
CA ILE A 64 2.07 0.17 14.40
C ILE A 64 2.25 1.05 15.65
N LYS A 65 1.83 0.56 16.83
CA LYS A 65 1.95 1.32 18.09
C LYS A 65 3.38 1.68 18.48
N THR A 66 4.38 0.96 17.98
CA THR A 66 5.79 1.29 18.20
C THR A 66 6.20 2.63 17.58
N GLY A 67 5.46 3.12 16.58
CA GLY A 67 5.72 4.41 15.92
C GLY A 67 6.92 4.41 14.97
N VAL A 68 7.48 3.25 14.62
CA VAL A 68 8.66 3.15 13.74
C VAL A 68 8.33 3.01 12.24
N PHE A 69 7.05 2.90 11.89
CA PHE A 69 6.60 2.80 10.50
C PHE A 69 6.58 4.17 9.83
N ASP A 70 7.26 4.28 8.70
CA ASP A 70 7.25 5.47 7.85
C ASP A 70 5.94 5.59 7.07
N TYR A 71 5.40 4.46 6.64
CA TYR A 71 4.24 4.38 5.76
C TYR A 71 3.20 3.40 6.29
N VAL A 72 1.93 3.78 6.22
CA VAL A 72 0.81 2.86 6.45
C VAL A 72 -0.14 2.96 5.27
N TRP A 73 -0.35 1.87 4.53
CA TRP A 73 -1.33 1.78 3.46
C TRP A 73 -2.48 0.88 3.89
N VAL A 74 -3.54 1.49 4.43
CA VAL A 74 -4.72 0.79 4.94
C VAL A 74 -5.49 0.17 3.79
N GLN A 75 -5.85 -1.11 3.91
CA GLN A 75 -6.65 -1.85 2.92
C GLN A 75 -8.14 -1.52 3.06
N PHE A 76 -8.70 -0.75 2.12
CA PHE A 76 -10.11 -0.35 2.09
C PHE A 76 -10.95 -1.21 1.12
N PHE A 77 -10.73 -2.52 1.14
CA PHE A 77 -11.41 -3.50 0.29
C PHE A 77 -11.51 -4.85 1.03
N GLY A 78 -12.55 -5.62 0.74
CA GLY A 78 -12.82 -6.92 1.37
C GLY A 78 -13.43 -6.86 2.78
N ASP A 79 -13.96 -5.69 3.20
CA ASP A 79 -14.65 -5.50 4.47
C ASP A 79 -15.73 -4.42 4.37
N PRO A 80 -17.03 -4.80 4.31
CA PRO A 80 -18.16 -3.89 4.18
C PRO A 80 -18.28 -2.82 5.28
N SER A 81 -17.65 -3.03 6.44
CA SER A 81 -17.69 -2.07 7.54
C SER A 81 -16.84 -0.82 7.27
N CYS A 82 -15.89 -0.90 6.34
CA CYS A 82 -14.94 0.17 6.08
C CYS A 82 -14.46 0.28 4.62
N GLU A 83 -15.00 -0.48 3.68
CA GLU A 83 -14.73 -0.34 2.25
C GLU A 83 -15.65 0.69 1.56
N TYR A 84 -15.39 0.91 0.27
CA TYR A 84 -16.28 1.67 -0.61
C TYR A 84 -17.43 0.81 -1.12
N SER A 85 -18.62 1.40 -1.21
CA SER A 85 -19.75 0.80 -1.93
C SER A 85 -20.40 1.85 -2.84
N PRO A 86 -21.00 1.45 -3.99
CA PRO A 86 -21.75 2.37 -4.84
C PRO A 86 -22.91 3.07 -4.12
N GLU A 87 -23.49 2.42 -3.09
CA GLU A 87 -24.58 2.97 -2.29
C GLU A 87 -24.08 4.07 -1.33
N SER A 88 -22.87 3.94 -0.81
CA SER A 88 -22.28 4.95 0.08
C SER A 88 -20.77 4.84 0.23
N PRO A 89 -20.02 5.96 0.10
CA PRO A 89 -18.60 6.03 0.49
C PRO A 89 -18.39 6.22 2.00
N SER A 90 -19.46 6.37 2.77
CA SER A 90 -19.38 6.74 4.20
C SER A 90 -18.57 5.76 5.08
N PRO A 91 -18.63 4.42 4.88
CA PRO A 91 -17.83 3.49 5.67
C PRO A 91 -16.32 3.75 5.52
N LEU A 92 -15.84 3.84 4.27
CA LEU A 92 -14.47 4.23 3.95
C LEU A 92 -14.09 5.58 4.55
N ILE A 93 -14.92 6.62 4.36
CA ILE A 93 -14.65 7.97 4.88
C ILE A 93 -14.50 7.96 6.42
N ARG A 94 -15.38 7.25 7.14
CA ARG A 94 -15.29 7.15 8.60
C ARG A 94 -14.03 6.42 9.05
N SER A 95 -13.69 5.31 8.39
CA SER A 95 -12.47 4.57 8.68
C SER A 95 -11.22 5.42 8.37
N TRP A 96 -11.20 6.16 7.26
CA TRP A 96 -10.13 7.09 6.92
C TRP A 96 -9.88 8.13 8.01
N ILE A 97 -10.95 8.80 8.49
CA ILE A 97 -10.87 9.76 9.60
C ILE A 97 -10.27 9.09 10.83
N ALA A 98 -10.76 7.90 11.19
CA ALA A 98 -10.29 7.16 12.35
C ALA A 98 -8.80 6.81 12.24
N TRP A 99 -8.34 6.35 11.07
CA TRP A 99 -6.93 6.05 10.82
C TRP A 99 -6.04 7.29 10.86
N SER A 100 -6.51 8.40 10.30
CA SER A 100 -5.78 9.67 10.39
C SER A 100 -5.59 10.08 11.85
N CYS A 101 -6.66 10.10 12.65
CA CYS A 101 -6.57 10.43 14.07
C CYS A 101 -5.71 9.43 14.85
N TYR A 102 -5.81 8.14 14.54
CA TYR A 102 -5.02 7.10 15.19
C TYR A 102 -3.51 7.30 14.97
N LEU A 103 -3.12 7.72 13.75
CA LEU A 103 -1.73 7.96 13.38
C LEU A 103 -1.23 9.37 13.71
N ASP A 104 -2.06 10.30 14.19
CA ASP A 104 -1.68 11.71 14.40
C ASP A 104 -0.44 11.88 15.30
N LYS A 105 -0.26 10.99 16.27
CA LYS A 105 0.87 10.99 17.21
C LYS A 105 2.18 10.39 16.65
N TYR A 106 2.17 9.81 15.46
CA TYR A 106 3.35 9.18 14.83
C TYR A 106 3.85 9.96 13.62
N ASN A 107 5.14 9.89 13.30
CA ASN A 107 5.68 10.48 12.07
C ASN A 107 5.51 9.52 10.88
N THR A 108 4.25 9.21 10.55
CA THR A 108 3.86 8.20 9.57
C THR A 108 3.01 8.84 8.48
N THR A 109 3.29 8.53 7.22
CA THR A 109 2.44 8.91 6.08
C THR A 109 1.38 7.84 5.83
N LEU A 110 0.12 8.27 5.68
CA LEU A 110 -1.05 7.42 5.47
C LEU A 110 -1.42 7.37 3.98
N PHE A 111 -1.59 6.17 3.45
CA PHE A 111 -1.95 5.90 2.06
C PHE A 111 -3.30 5.20 1.98
N LEU A 112 -4.05 5.49 0.92
CA LEU A 112 -5.28 4.79 0.56
C LEU A 112 -4.92 3.49 -0.17
N GLY A 113 -5.01 2.36 0.52
CA GLY A 113 -4.76 1.04 -0.05
C GLY A 113 -6.00 0.49 -0.75
N LEU A 114 -5.93 0.32 -2.08
CA LEU A 114 -7.05 -0.11 -2.92
C LEU A 114 -6.73 -1.39 -3.69
N THR A 115 -7.79 -2.09 -4.10
CA THR A 115 -7.74 -3.09 -5.16
C THR A 115 -7.98 -2.44 -6.52
N GLY A 116 -7.25 -2.90 -7.53
CA GLY A 116 -7.46 -2.57 -8.93
C GLY A 116 -8.28 -3.61 -9.67
N ASP A 117 -8.63 -4.72 -9.01
CA ASP A 117 -9.51 -5.73 -9.59
C ASP A 117 -10.97 -5.28 -9.45
N SER A 118 -11.71 -5.24 -10.56
CA SER A 118 -13.09 -4.77 -10.58
C SER A 118 -14.07 -5.77 -9.95
N ASP A 119 -13.65 -7.02 -9.79
CA ASP A 119 -14.48 -8.09 -9.24
C ASP A 119 -14.33 -8.22 -7.71
N ASP A 120 -13.39 -7.49 -7.11
CA ASP A 120 -13.16 -7.47 -5.66
C ASP A 120 -14.16 -6.53 -4.95
N ASP A 121 -14.63 -6.95 -3.76
CA ASP A 121 -15.38 -6.10 -2.85
C ASP A 121 -14.56 -4.86 -2.47
N GLY A 122 -15.20 -3.69 -2.51
CA GLY A 122 -14.52 -2.41 -2.23
C GLY A 122 -13.78 -1.79 -3.42
N TYR A 123 -13.85 -2.37 -4.62
CA TYR A 123 -13.35 -1.71 -5.83
C TYR A 123 -14.00 -0.33 -6.02
N ILE A 124 -13.18 0.69 -6.27
CA ILE A 124 -13.64 2.07 -6.50
C ILE A 124 -13.48 2.41 -7.98
N PRO A 125 -14.56 2.65 -8.73
CA PRO A 125 -14.45 3.11 -10.10
C PRO A 125 -13.75 4.47 -10.23
N CYS A 126 -13.18 4.75 -11.40
CA CYS A 126 -12.38 5.95 -11.67
C CYS A 126 -13.07 7.27 -11.32
N VAL A 127 -14.35 7.42 -11.67
CA VAL A 127 -15.11 8.65 -11.39
C VAL A 127 -15.28 8.88 -9.89
N PRO A 128 -15.94 8.00 -9.10
CA PRO A 128 -16.13 8.23 -7.67
C PRO A 128 -14.82 8.32 -6.88
N LEU A 129 -13.76 7.60 -7.30
CA LEU A 129 -12.44 7.76 -6.70
C LEU A 129 -11.96 9.22 -6.80
N VAL A 130 -12.07 9.83 -7.97
CA VAL A 130 -11.60 11.21 -8.20
C VAL A 130 -12.57 12.25 -7.64
N SER A 131 -13.87 12.09 -7.88
CA SER A 131 -14.87 13.12 -7.57
C SER A 131 -15.40 13.09 -6.15
N GLU A 132 -15.15 12.02 -5.38
CA GLU A 132 -15.67 11.89 -4.01
C GLU A 132 -14.56 11.57 -3.03
N ILE A 133 -13.83 10.48 -3.26
CA ILE A 133 -12.85 9.98 -2.27
C ILE A 133 -11.63 10.89 -2.20
N LEU A 134 -11.00 11.17 -3.34
CA LEU A 134 -9.78 12.00 -3.39
C LEU A 134 -10.03 13.45 -2.97
N LEU A 135 -11.18 14.02 -3.33
CA LEU A 135 -11.55 15.36 -2.86
C LEU A 135 -11.64 15.45 -1.33
N PHE A 136 -11.86 14.34 -0.63
CA PHE A 136 -11.93 14.29 0.82
C PHE A 136 -10.58 13.96 1.46
N VAL A 137 -9.93 12.86 1.05
CA VAL A 137 -8.71 12.37 1.72
C VAL A 137 -7.51 13.31 1.54
N GLU A 138 -7.46 14.09 0.46
CA GLU A 138 -6.38 15.05 0.19
C GLU A 138 -6.33 16.22 1.18
N TRP A 139 -7.41 16.47 1.95
CA TRP A 139 -7.41 17.48 3.00
C TRP A 139 -6.62 17.07 4.25
N PHE A 140 -6.29 15.79 4.39
CA PHE A 140 -5.60 15.29 5.58
C PHE A 140 -4.08 15.45 5.42
N PRO A 141 -3.39 16.07 6.39
CA PRO A 141 -1.98 16.46 6.25
C PRO A 141 -1.02 15.28 6.10
N LYS A 142 -1.44 14.07 6.52
CA LYS A 142 -0.64 12.84 6.43
C LYS A 142 -0.96 12.02 5.18
N TYR A 143 -1.85 12.47 4.30
CA TYR A 143 -2.16 11.77 3.07
C TYR A 143 -0.94 11.70 2.14
N GLY A 144 -0.52 10.48 1.80
CA GLY A 144 0.65 10.22 0.95
C GLY A 144 0.33 9.84 -0.49
N GLY A 145 -0.92 9.49 -0.79
CA GLY A 145 -1.33 8.97 -2.08
C GLY A 145 -2.14 7.68 -2.00
N ILE A 146 -2.30 7.04 -3.16
CA ILE A 146 -2.95 5.74 -3.33
C ILE A 146 -1.88 4.66 -3.48
N MET A 147 -2.07 3.54 -2.79
CA MET A 147 -1.31 2.31 -2.99
C MET A 147 -2.24 1.24 -3.60
N MET A 148 -1.92 0.77 -4.80
CA MET A 148 -2.66 -0.34 -5.42
C MET A 148 -2.09 -1.67 -4.91
N LEU A 149 -2.76 -2.28 -3.93
CA LEU A 149 -2.30 -3.48 -3.22
C LEU A 149 -2.62 -4.77 -3.98
N GLN A 150 -3.63 -4.74 -4.84
CA GLN A 150 -4.04 -5.84 -5.69
C GLN A 150 -4.41 -5.33 -7.09
N GLY A 151 -4.23 -6.18 -8.11
CA GLY A 151 -4.64 -5.89 -9.48
C GLY A 151 -3.91 -4.72 -10.16
N LYS A 152 -4.41 -4.35 -11.34
CA LYS A 152 -3.97 -3.17 -12.10
C LYS A 152 -5.13 -2.20 -12.21
N TYR A 153 -4.88 -0.95 -11.86
CA TYR A 153 -5.90 0.08 -11.91
C TYR A 153 -5.68 1.04 -13.07
N TYR A 154 -6.73 1.28 -13.84
CA TYR A 154 -6.72 2.17 -14.99
C TYR A 154 -7.74 3.28 -14.81
N CYS A 155 -7.28 4.52 -14.68
CA CYS A 155 -8.14 5.69 -14.55
C CYS A 155 -7.54 6.87 -15.31
N LEU A 156 -8.12 7.20 -16.46
CA LEU A 156 -7.64 8.28 -17.33
C LEU A 156 -7.82 9.68 -16.72
N LEU A 157 -8.74 9.83 -15.76
CA LEU A 157 -8.92 11.07 -15.00
C LEU A 157 -7.74 11.35 -14.05
N LEU A 158 -6.98 10.31 -13.70
CA LEU A 158 -5.76 10.40 -12.88
C LEU A 158 -4.49 10.57 -13.73
N ASN A 159 -4.59 10.78 -15.06
CA ASN A 159 -3.43 10.86 -15.94
C ASN A 159 -2.57 12.13 -15.73
N HIS A 160 -3.06 13.11 -14.97
CA HIS A 160 -2.27 14.24 -14.43
C HIS A 160 -1.80 14.01 -12.98
N SER A 161 -2.11 12.85 -12.38
CA SER A 161 -1.86 12.44 -11.00
C SER A 161 -1.17 11.07 -10.92
N SER A 162 -0.53 10.60 -11.99
CA SER A 162 0.21 9.32 -12.02
C SER A 162 1.31 9.25 -10.97
N GLU A 163 1.80 10.38 -10.47
CA GLU A 163 2.71 10.44 -9.31
C GLU A 163 2.06 10.06 -7.97
N LYS A 164 0.72 10.16 -7.87
CA LYS A 164 -0.06 9.88 -6.65
C LYS A 164 -0.50 8.42 -6.52
N ILE A 165 -0.45 7.62 -7.60
CA ILE A 165 -0.77 6.19 -7.57
C ILE A 165 0.51 5.40 -7.65
N ARG A 166 0.84 4.66 -6.59
CA ARG A 166 1.95 3.71 -6.60
C ARG A 166 1.39 2.31 -6.67
N SER A 167 1.92 1.52 -7.60
CA SER A 167 1.62 0.09 -7.62
C SER A 167 2.44 -0.64 -6.56
N TYR A 168 1.80 -1.53 -5.82
CA TYR A 168 2.46 -2.34 -4.80
C TYR A 168 3.42 -3.38 -5.41
N VAL A 169 3.16 -3.80 -6.65
CA VAL A 169 4.05 -4.68 -7.42
C VAL A 169 4.30 -4.03 -8.79
N ASN A 170 5.57 -3.80 -9.13
CA ASN A 170 5.90 -3.30 -10.46
C ASN A 170 5.54 -4.39 -11.50
N SER A 171 4.41 -4.21 -12.18
CA SER A 171 3.85 -5.24 -13.08
C SER A 171 4.70 -5.50 -14.33
N ASP A 172 5.72 -4.69 -14.56
CA ASP A 172 6.67 -4.80 -15.66
C ASP A 172 7.65 -5.99 -15.50
N VAL A 173 7.78 -6.55 -14.29
CA VAL A 173 8.74 -7.64 -14.02
C VAL A 173 8.26 -9.01 -14.54
N MET A 174 7.02 -9.13 -15.02
CA MET A 174 6.55 -10.31 -15.76
C MET A 174 7.04 -10.38 -17.22
N ALA A 175 7.82 -9.40 -17.71
CA ALA A 175 8.38 -9.39 -19.06
C ALA A 175 9.78 -10.03 -19.18
N TYR A 176 10.16 -10.98 -18.31
CA TYR A 176 11.36 -11.78 -18.54
C TYR A 176 11.02 -13.06 -19.32
N GLY A 177 10.94 -12.87 -20.63
CA GLY A 177 10.74 -13.94 -21.61
C GLY A 177 11.10 -13.48 -23.02
N ARG A 178 12.13 -12.64 -23.17
CA ARG A 178 12.69 -12.31 -24.49
C ARG A 178 13.33 -13.59 -25.04
N LYS A 179 12.56 -14.41 -25.77
CA LYS A 179 13.15 -15.38 -26.70
C LYS A 179 14.00 -14.58 -27.67
N SER A 180 15.31 -14.67 -27.46
CA SER A 180 16.30 -14.31 -28.47
C SER A 180 16.00 -15.15 -29.71
N MET A 181 15.36 -14.55 -30.71
CA MET A 181 15.40 -15.05 -32.07
C MET A 181 16.63 -14.40 -32.70
N ASN A 182 17.77 -15.06 -32.53
CA ASN A 182 18.96 -14.76 -33.30
C ASN A 182 18.61 -14.85 -34.78
N LYS A 183 18.76 -13.74 -35.51
CA LYS A 183 18.95 -13.76 -36.95
C LYS A 183 20.19 -14.59 -37.26
N PHE A 184 20.03 -15.65 -38.04
CA PHE A 184 21.07 -16.11 -38.95
C PHE A 184 20.41 -16.38 -40.31
N GLN A 185 20.87 -15.62 -41.32
CA GLN A 185 20.74 -15.94 -42.73
C GLN A 185 21.90 -16.87 -43.11
N ALA A 186 21.56 -17.98 -43.77
CA ALA A 186 22.32 -18.83 -44.71
C ALA A 186 21.51 -20.15 -44.76
N ILE A 187 21.02 -20.65 -45.89
CA ILE A 187 21.50 -20.72 -47.27
C ILE A 187 20.32 -20.45 -48.21
#